data_AF-A0A388P1B0-F1
#
_entry.id   AF-A0A388P1B0-F1
#
_cell.length_a   1.000
_cell.length_b   1.000
_cell.length_c   1.000
_cell.angle_alpha   90.00
_cell.angle_beta   90.00
_cell.angle_gamma   90.00
#
_symmetry.space_group_name_H-M   'P 1'
#
loop_
_entity.id
_entity.type
_entity.pdbx_description
1 polymer ?
#
loop_
_entity_poly.entity_id
_entity_poly.type
_entity_poly.pdbx_seq_one_letter_code
_entity_poly.pdbx_strand_id
1 'polypeptide(L)'
;MAIPPNSGATLQSAVSQILQEVSSDVITLQEVDLNQDRSAGVNQVSHIAKLIGANYWAFAPSLIGTPGEKWSAVDSNLIYTQDSLIPNQAMYGIGIVSKVKVKSWHRINLGRSAIGMPLWFQAKKERKLSMSPMNQGAL
;
A
#
# COMPACT_ATOMS: atom_id res chain seq x y z
N MET A 1 -11.06 -2.74 -11.01
CA MET A 1 -11.31 -1.29 -11.21
C MET A 1 -10.25 -0.50 -10.46
N ALA A 2 -9.64 0.50 -11.08
CA ALA A 2 -8.79 1.46 -10.38
C ALA A 2 -9.67 2.44 -9.62
N ILE A 3 -9.41 2.65 -8.32
CA ILE A 3 -10.10 3.70 -7.55
C ILE A 3 -9.52 5.03 -8.03
N PRO A 4 -10.31 5.93 -8.66
CA PRO A 4 -9.81 7.22 -9.09
C PRO A 4 -9.33 8.01 -7.86
N PRO A 5 -8.16 8.68 -7.93
CA PRO A 5 -7.79 9.66 -6.92
C PRO A 5 -8.88 10.75 -6.98
N ASN A 6 -9.66 10.90 -5.90
CA ASN A 6 -10.83 11.79 -5.74
C ASN A 6 -12.23 11.14 -5.81
N SER A 7 -12.36 9.82 -5.73
CA SER A 7 -13.69 9.17 -5.63
C SER A 7 -14.40 9.37 -4.28
N GLY A 8 -13.72 9.89 -3.25
CA GLY A 8 -14.24 9.93 -1.88
C GLY A 8 -14.37 8.55 -1.23
N ALA A 9 -13.98 7.48 -1.93
CA ALA A 9 -14.06 6.12 -1.44
C ALA A 9 -13.05 5.91 -0.31
N THR A 10 -13.53 5.41 0.82
CA THR A 10 -12.71 4.90 1.91
C THR A 10 -12.37 3.44 1.66
N LEU A 11 -11.29 2.95 2.30
CA LEU A 11 -10.95 1.52 2.28
C LEU A 11 -12.16 0.66 2.68
N GLN A 12 -12.88 1.06 3.73
CA GLN A 12 -14.07 0.37 4.19
C GLN A 12 -15.17 0.32 3.11
N SER A 13 -15.49 1.45 2.48
CA SER A 13 -16.51 1.47 1.43
C SER A 13 -16.14 0.62 0.22
N ALA A 14 -14.86 0.64 -0.19
CA ALA A 14 -14.36 -0.14 -1.31
C ALA A 14 -14.41 -1.65 -1.01
N VAL A 15 -13.99 -2.07 0.19
CA VAL A 15 -14.06 -3.48 0.61
C VAL A 15 -15.50 -3.97 0.69
N SER A 16 -16.40 -3.17 1.28
CA SER A 16 -17.82 -3.52 1.37
C SER A 16 -18.45 -3.72 -0.01
N GLN A 17 -18.11 -2.87 -0.99
CA GLN A 17 -18.59 -3.03 -2.35
C GLN A 17 -18.09 -4.32 -2.99
N ILE A 18 -16.79 -4.62 -2.86
CA ILE A 18 -16.21 -5.86 -3.40
C ILE A 18 -16.88 -7.10 -2.78
N LEU A 19 -17.18 -7.06 -1.48
CA LEU A 19 -17.85 -8.18 -0.79
C LEU A 19 -19.30 -8.42 -1.24
N GLN A 20 -19.97 -7.40 -1.77
CA GLN A 20 -21.31 -7.57 -2.36
C GLN A 20 -21.26 -8.29 -3.71
N GLU A 21 -20.15 -8.13 -4.45
CA GLU A 21 -19.98 -8.69 -5.78
C GLU A 21 -19.25 -10.04 -5.76
N VAL A 22 -18.40 -10.28 -4.76
CA VAL A 22 -17.49 -11.43 -4.71
C VAL A 22 -17.48 -12.07 -3.31
N SER A 23 -17.93 -13.33 -3.24
CA SER A 23 -17.85 -14.15 -2.03
C SER A 23 -16.59 -15.02 -2.03
N SER A 24 -15.44 -14.41 -1.72
CA SER A 24 -14.16 -15.13 -1.60
C SER A 24 -13.84 -15.55 -0.17
N ASP A 25 -13.22 -16.73 -0.03
CA ASP A 25 -12.63 -17.21 1.23
C ASP A 25 -11.21 -16.68 1.45
N VAL A 26 -10.49 -16.41 0.35
CA VAL A 26 -9.12 -15.91 0.33
C VAL A 26 -9.03 -14.70 -0.61
N ILE A 27 -8.40 -13.63 -0.14
CA ILE A 27 -8.18 -12.41 -0.89
C ILE A 27 -6.68 -12.08 -0.87
N THR A 28 -6.12 -11.79 -2.04
CA THR A 28 -4.75 -11.28 -2.18
C THR A 28 -4.79 -9.79 -2.50
N LEU A 29 -3.89 -9.02 -1.89
CA LEU A 29 -3.86 -7.57 -1.95
C LEU A 29 -2.50 -7.11 -2.46
N GLN A 30 -2.51 -6.13 -3.35
CA GLN A 30 -1.30 -5.45 -3.82
C GLN A 30 -1.32 -4.00 -3.36
N GLU A 31 -0.13 -3.41 -3.30
CA GLU A 31 0.06 -2.00 -3.00
C GLU A 31 -0.51 -1.55 -1.65
N VAL A 32 -0.36 -2.39 -0.63
CA VAL A 32 -0.91 -2.13 0.70
C VAL A 32 0.09 -1.46 1.62
N ASP A 33 -0.41 -0.53 2.40
CA ASP A 33 0.36 0.24 3.38
C ASP A 33 0.32 -0.42 4.77
N LEU A 34 1.43 -0.27 5.49
CA LEU A 34 1.53 -0.50 6.92
C LEU A 34 2.22 0.72 7.55
N ASN A 35 1.56 1.32 8.55
CA ASN A 35 2.07 2.49 9.30
C ASN A 35 2.48 3.70 8.44
N GLN A 36 1.88 3.87 7.26
CA GLN A 36 2.13 5.05 6.42
C GLN A 36 1.24 6.21 6.85
N ASP A 37 1.78 7.43 6.87
CA ASP A 37 1.04 8.64 7.26
C ASP A 37 -0.18 8.88 6.36
N ARG A 38 -0.03 8.67 5.05
CA ARG A 38 -1.13 8.76 4.05
C ARG A 38 -2.28 7.77 4.31
N SER A 39 -2.00 6.72 5.07
CA SER A 39 -2.93 5.66 5.46
C SER A 39 -3.28 5.74 6.95
N ALA A 40 -3.09 6.91 7.57
CA ALA A 40 -3.38 7.18 8.98
C ALA A 40 -2.68 6.21 9.95
N GLY A 41 -1.50 5.69 9.56
CA GLY A 41 -0.74 4.75 10.37
C GLY A 41 -1.34 3.35 10.48
N VAL A 42 -2.32 2.98 9.64
CA VAL A 42 -3.01 1.70 9.73
C VAL A 42 -2.25 0.57 9.02
N ASN A 43 -2.32 -0.65 9.55
CA ASN A 43 -2.05 -1.88 8.78
C ASN A 43 -3.30 -2.23 7.95
N GLN A 44 -3.28 -1.90 6.67
CA GLN A 44 -4.45 -2.06 5.79
C GLN A 44 -4.87 -3.53 5.65
N VAL A 45 -3.92 -4.46 5.61
CA VAL A 45 -4.21 -5.91 5.51
C VAL A 45 -5.00 -6.40 6.71
N SER A 46 -4.55 -6.04 7.92
CA SER A 46 -5.26 -6.37 9.15
C SER A 46 -6.64 -5.70 9.22
N HIS A 47 -6.75 -4.46 8.74
CA HIS A 47 -8.02 -3.75 8.70
C HIS A 47 -9.03 -4.42 7.76
N ILE A 48 -8.60 -4.82 6.56
CA ILE A 48 -9.41 -5.58 5.61
C ILE A 48 -9.83 -6.92 6.22
N ALA A 49 -8.92 -7.63 6.89
CA ALA A 49 -9.26 -8.88 7.57
C ALA A 49 -10.43 -8.71 8.56
N LYS A 50 -10.39 -7.65 9.37
CA LYS A 50 -11.49 -7.31 10.29
C LYS A 50 -12.80 -7.02 9.55
N LEU A 51 -12.75 -6.23 8.47
CA LEU A 51 -13.94 -5.85 7.70
C LEU A 51 -14.63 -7.06 7.07
N ILE A 52 -13.87 -8.06 6.61
CA ILE A 52 -14.42 -9.24 5.95
C ILE A 52 -14.70 -10.41 6.91
N GLY A 53 -14.48 -10.23 8.21
CA GLY A 53 -14.64 -11.28 9.22
C GLY A 53 -13.61 -12.42 9.13
N ALA A 54 -12.40 -12.13 8.63
CA ALA A 54 -11.32 -13.10 8.52
C ALA A 54 -10.39 -13.07 9.73
N ASN A 55 -9.98 -14.26 10.20
CA ASN A 55 -9.09 -14.41 11.35
C ASN A 55 -7.62 -14.55 10.98
N TYR A 56 -7.32 -14.85 9.72
CA TYR A 56 -5.97 -15.14 9.26
C TYR A 56 -5.55 -14.10 8.23
N TRP A 57 -4.40 -13.47 8.45
CA TRP A 57 -3.83 -12.56 7.48
C TRP A 57 -2.31 -12.57 7.55
N ALA A 58 -1.69 -12.23 6.43
CA ALA A 58 -0.25 -12.01 6.33
C ALA A 58 0.04 -10.78 5.47
N PHE A 59 0.96 -9.95 5.92
CA PHE A 59 1.54 -8.83 5.19
C PHE A 59 3.02 -9.11 4.94
N ALA A 60 3.43 -9.06 3.68
CA ALA A 60 4.82 -9.19 3.27
C ALA A 60 5.31 -7.84 2.73
N PRO A 61 6.16 -7.11 3.49
CA PRO A 61 6.69 -5.84 3.02
C PRO A 61 7.63 -6.05 1.84
N SER A 62 7.47 -5.23 0.80
CA SER A 62 8.37 -5.16 -0.36
C SER A 62 9.41 -4.05 -0.20
N LEU A 63 9.06 -2.99 0.52
CA LEU A 63 9.98 -1.92 0.94
C LEU A 63 9.66 -1.43 2.35
N ILE A 64 10.69 -0.89 3.00
CA ILE A 64 10.61 -0.19 4.29
C ILE A 64 10.77 1.31 4.02
N GLY A 65 9.90 2.15 4.59
CA GLY A 65 9.80 3.58 4.33
C GLY A 65 8.71 3.93 3.32
N THR A 66 8.82 5.11 2.72
CA THR A 66 7.78 5.68 1.84
C THR A 66 8.22 5.62 0.38
N PRO A 67 7.46 4.96 -0.52
CA PRO A 67 7.75 4.98 -1.95
C PRO A 67 7.70 6.43 -2.48
N GLY A 68 8.73 6.85 -3.20
CA GLY A 68 8.86 8.24 -3.70
C GLY A 68 9.61 9.18 -2.77
N GLU A 69 9.92 8.75 -1.54
CA GLU A 69 10.77 9.47 -0.59
C GLU A 69 12.00 8.63 -0.22
N LYS A 70 12.24 8.37 1.06
CA LYS A 70 13.31 7.51 1.57
C LYS A 70 12.77 6.12 1.84
N TRP A 71 13.41 5.12 1.24
CA TRP A 71 13.08 3.73 1.45
C TRP A 71 14.33 2.84 1.39
N SER A 72 14.23 1.66 1.99
CA SER A 72 15.21 0.58 1.88
C SER A 72 14.54 -0.72 1.45
N ALA A 73 15.31 -1.59 0.80
CA ALA A 73 14.87 -2.94 0.53
C ALA A 73 14.65 -3.69 1.85
N VAL A 74 13.66 -4.58 1.87
CA VAL A 74 13.33 -5.43 3.01
C VAL A 74 14.27 -6.64 3.02
N ASP A 75 14.57 -7.18 4.21
CA ASP A 75 15.16 -8.52 4.29
C ASP A 75 14.29 -9.56 3.56
N SER A 76 14.92 -10.65 3.12
CA SER A 76 14.29 -11.62 2.24
C SER A 76 13.02 -12.29 2.81
N ASN A 77 12.85 -12.50 4.11
CA ASN A 77 11.80 -13.42 4.60
C ASN A 77 10.80 -12.79 5.56
N LEU A 78 10.80 -11.46 5.70
CA LEU A 78 9.88 -10.79 6.61
C LEU A 78 8.42 -10.98 6.18
N ILE A 79 7.60 -11.49 7.11
CA ILE A 79 6.15 -11.64 7.02
C ILE A 79 5.57 -11.26 8.38
N TYR A 80 4.56 -10.38 8.40
CA TYR A 80 3.78 -10.05 9.59
C TYR A 80 2.41 -10.71 9.51
N THR A 81 1.96 -11.31 10.60
CA THR A 81 0.67 -11.99 10.72
C THR A 81 -0.14 -11.42 11.88
N GLN A 82 -1.34 -11.97 12.09
CA GLN A 82 -2.18 -11.63 13.25
C GLN A 82 -1.49 -11.77 14.61
N ASP A 83 -0.47 -12.62 14.72
CA ASP A 83 0.26 -12.91 15.96
C ASP A 83 1.57 -12.12 16.09
N SER A 84 1.91 -11.31 15.08
CA SER A 84 3.19 -10.59 15.04
C SER A 84 3.14 -9.27 15.82
N LEU A 85 4.23 -8.96 16.52
CA LEU A 85 4.48 -7.60 17.00
C LEU A 85 4.85 -6.72 15.81
N ILE A 86 3.98 -5.75 15.50
CA ILE A 86 4.19 -4.83 14.38
C ILE A 86 5.10 -3.68 14.84
N PRO A 87 6.28 -3.47 14.23
CA PRO A 87 7.14 -2.38 14.60
C PRO A 87 6.53 -1.05 14.16
N ASN A 88 6.86 0.03 14.88
CA ASN A 88 6.47 1.39 14.51
C ASN A 88 7.33 1.91 13.35
N GLN A 89 7.17 1.30 12.18
CA GLN A 89 7.90 1.64 10.96
C GLN A 89 6.97 1.56 9.76
N ALA A 90 7.02 2.59 8.91
CA ALA A 90 6.32 2.64 7.63
C ALA A 90 6.83 1.54 6.69
N MET A 91 5.92 0.80 6.07
CA MET A 91 6.21 -0.24 5.09
C MET A 91 5.14 -0.28 4.00
N TYR A 92 5.51 -0.85 2.86
CA TYR A 92 4.61 -1.04 1.72
C TYR A 92 4.89 -2.39 1.07
N GLY A 93 3.84 -3.08 0.63
CA GLY A 93 4.00 -4.41 0.04
C GLY A 93 2.70 -5.05 -0.39
N ILE A 94 2.61 -6.35 -0.13
CA ILE A 94 1.48 -7.20 -0.51
C ILE A 94 0.88 -7.89 0.72
N GLY A 95 -0.37 -8.31 0.60
CA GLY A 95 -1.08 -8.98 1.68
C GLY A 95 -1.92 -10.16 1.22
N ILE A 96 -2.19 -11.08 2.13
CA ILE A 96 -3.18 -12.14 1.95
C ILE A 96 -4.08 -12.15 3.18
N VAL A 97 -5.38 -12.30 2.95
CA VAL A 97 -6.41 -12.43 3.99
C VAL A 97 -7.20 -13.71 3.73
N SER A 98 -7.48 -14.48 4.78
CA SER A 98 -8.16 -15.78 4.68
C SER A 98 -9.16 -15.99 5.80
N LYS A 99 -10.38 -16.42 5.44
CA LYS A 99 -11.41 -16.90 6.39
C LYS A 99 -11.12 -18.33 6.87
N VAL A 100 -10.51 -19.14 6.00
CA VAL A 100 -10.11 -20.51 6.30
C VAL A 100 -8.75 -20.56 7.01
N LYS A 101 -8.55 -21.57 7.86
CA LYS A 101 -7.34 -21.73 8.66
C LYS A 101 -6.09 -21.89 7.79
N VAL A 102 -5.14 -20.98 7.98
CA VAL A 102 -3.84 -21.03 7.32
C VAL A 102 -2.85 -21.81 8.18
N LYS A 103 -2.20 -22.82 7.58
CA LYS A 103 -1.22 -23.67 8.28
C LYS A 103 0.17 -23.06 8.32
N SER A 104 0.56 -22.37 7.25
CA SER A 104 1.87 -21.76 7.11
C SER A 104 1.81 -20.62 6.10
N TRP A 105 2.70 -19.63 6.30
CA TRP A 105 2.92 -18.53 5.36
C TRP A 105 4.31 -18.66 4.76
N HIS A 106 4.40 -18.52 3.44
CA HIS A 106 5.66 -18.61 2.71
C HIS A 106 5.82 -17.38 1.83
N ARG A 107 7.04 -16.89 1.74
CA ARG A 107 7.43 -15.77 0.88
C ARG A 107 8.47 -16.25 -0.10
N ILE A 108 8.32 -15.84 -1.35
CA ILE A 108 9.32 -16.01 -2.40
C ILE A 108 9.68 -14.61 -2.88
N ASN A 109 10.94 -14.22 -2.76
CA ASN A 109 11.41 -12.99 -3.41
C ASN A 109 11.76 -13.30 -4.83
N LEU A 110 11.02 -12.69 -5.74
CA LEU A 110 11.35 -12.73 -7.14
C LEU A 110 12.60 -11.87 -7.37
N GLY A 111 13.55 -12.39 -8.13
CA GLY A 111 14.72 -11.63 -8.56
C GLY A 111 14.33 -10.48 -9.48
N ARG A 112 15.33 -9.69 -9.87
CA ARG A 112 15.12 -8.65 -10.89
C ARG A 112 14.75 -9.32 -12.22
N SER A 113 13.82 -8.73 -12.96
CA SER A 113 13.55 -9.16 -14.33
C SER A 113 14.83 -9.06 -15.16
N ALA A 114 15.16 -10.12 -15.92
CA ALA A 114 16.31 -10.12 -16.82
C ALA A 114 16.13 -9.12 -17.98
N ILE A 115 14.88 -8.76 -18.29
CA ILE A 115 14.51 -7.82 -19.34
C ILE A 115 13.62 -6.74 -18.71
N GLY A 116 14.05 -5.48 -18.78
CA GLY A 116 13.27 -4.35 -18.29
C GLY A 116 12.03 -4.10 -19.15
N MET A 117 10.90 -3.77 -18.52
CA MET A 117 9.71 -3.30 -19.25
C MET A 117 9.85 -1.80 -19.51
N PRO A 118 9.75 -1.31 -20.75
CA PRO A 118 9.71 0.13 -21.02
C PRO A 118 8.45 0.72 -20.37
N LEU A 119 8.62 1.52 -19.32
CA LEU A 119 7.52 2.25 -18.69
C LEU A 119 7.46 3.67 -19.27
N TRP A 120 6.43 3.93 -20.09
CA TRP A 120 6.11 5.29 -20.53
C TRP A 120 5.31 6.00 -19.45
N PHE A 121 5.94 6.97 -18.77
CA PHE A 121 5.25 7.85 -17.83
C PHE A 121 5.18 9.27 -18.41
N GLN A 122 4.00 9.91 -18.32
CA GLN A 122 3.86 11.33 -18.60
C GLN A 122 4.35 12.11 -17.38
N ALA A 123 5.57 12.66 -17.43
CA ALA A 123 6.02 13.58 -16.42
C ALA A 123 5.18 14.88 -16.48
N LYS A 124 4.40 15.17 -15.44
CA LYS A 124 3.73 16.47 -15.31
C LYS A 124 4.80 17.53 -15.08
N LYS A 125 5.04 18.37 -16.08
CA LYS A 125 5.99 19.49 -15.99
C LYS A 125 5.40 20.56 -15.07
N GLU A 126 5.89 20.66 -13.83
CA GLU A 126 5.52 21.77 -12.96
C GLU A 126 6.04 23.07 -13.57
N ARG A 127 5.13 23.98 -13.91
CA ARG A 127 5.51 25.34 -14.30
C ARG A 127 5.99 26.04 -13.04
N LYS A 128 7.29 26.36 -12.96
CA LYS A 128 7.80 27.36 -12.02
C LYS A 128 7.02 28.66 -12.25
N LEU A 129 6.14 29.02 -11.32
CA LEU A 129 5.59 30.36 -11.26
C LEU A 129 6.75 31.29 -10.86
N SER A 130 7.21 32.08 -11.83
CA SER A 130 8.13 33.18 -11.58
C SER A 130 7.38 34.21 -10.73
N MET A 131 7.76 34.34 -9.46
CA MET A 131 7.35 35.49 -8.64
C MET A 131 8.04 36.73 -9.24
N SER A 132 7.28 37.62 -9.87
CA SER A 132 7.77 38.95 -10.22
C SER A 132 8.12 39.70 -8.92
N PRO A 133 9.23 40.44 -8.87
CA PRO A 133 9.58 41.21 -7.69
C PRO A 133 8.52 42.27 -7.44
N MET A 134 8.08 42.35 -6.18
CA MET A 134 7.22 43.42 -5.67
C MET A 134 7.94 44.75 -5.87
N ASN A 135 7.37 45.63 -6.69
CA ASN A 135 7.91 46.96 -6.91
C ASN A 135 7.74 47.77 -5.63
N GLN A 136 8.84 47.97 -4.89
CA GLN A 136 8.92 48.98 -3.85
C GLN A 136 9.28 50.32 -4.52
N GLY A 137 8.37 51.28 -4.51
CA GLY A 137 8.71 52.65 -4.89
C GLY A 137 7.52 53.60 -5.06
N ALA A 138 7.44 54.56 -4.12
CA ALA A 138 6.99 55.97 -4.26
C ALA A 138 5.51 56.22 -4.66
N LEU A 139 4.66 56.96 -3.93
CA LEU A 139 4.73 57.93 -2.83
C LEU A 139 3.48 57.73 -1.94
#